data_AF-A0A1W7LZQ0-F1
#
_entry.id   AF-A0A1W7LZQ0-F1
#
_cell.length_a   1.000
_cell.length_b   1.000
_cell.length_c   1.000
_cell.angle_alpha   90.00
_cell.angle_beta   90.00
_cell.angle_gamma   90.00
#
_symmetry.space_group_name_H-M   'P 1'
#
loop_
_entity.id
_entity.type
_entity.pdbx_description
1 polymer ?
#
loop_
_entity_poly.entity_id
_entity_poly.type
_entity_poly.pdbx_seq_one_letter_code
_entity_poly.pdbx_strand_id
1 'polypeptide(L)'
;MVDYLLSLSPKLQQAYQVMNDLKFATETRDYSYLLATLQDLKKVRLNKKVRKTINTLERFLPYVENALIYRVSNGPTEGMNNKIKLIKRTGYGYASFRNFRARILLQFKLIFKPSNPLPATFQPVAA
;
A
#
# COMPACT_ATOMS: atom_id res chain seq x y z
N MET A 1 25.90 16.60 -6.52
CA MET A 1 24.70 17.47 -6.37
C MET A 1 23.82 17.04 -5.20
N VAL A 2 23.45 15.76 -5.09
CA VAL A 2 22.65 15.25 -3.95
C VAL A 2 23.40 15.42 -2.62
N ASP A 3 24.69 15.08 -2.56
CA ASP A 3 25.48 15.17 -1.32
C ASP A 3 25.57 16.60 -0.77
N TYR A 4 25.62 17.58 -1.68
CA TYR A 4 25.57 19.00 -1.31
C TYR A 4 24.22 19.36 -0.68
N LEU A 5 23.10 18.90 -1.23
CA LEU A 5 21.78 19.18 -0.64
C LEU A 5 21.59 18.49 0.72
N LEU A 6 22.18 17.30 0.89
CA LEU A 6 22.12 16.58 2.16
C LEU A 6 23.00 17.25 3.24
N SER A 7 24.15 17.84 2.85
CA SER A 7 25.02 18.55 3.79
C SER A 7 24.39 19.83 4.33
N LEU A 8 23.44 20.44 3.61
CA LEU A 8 22.70 21.61 4.06
C LEU A 8 21.74 21.33 5.24
N SER A 9 21.32 20.07 5.44
CA SER A 9 20.38 19.75 6.52
C SER A 9 20.57 18.34 7.07
N PRO A 10 21.05 18.20 8.33
CA PRO A 10 21.19 16.89 8.98
C PRO A 10 19.88 16.12 9.08
N LYS A 11 18.75 16.82 9.22
CA LYS A 11 17.41 16.20 9.25
C LYS A 11 17.03 15.58 7.90
N LEU A 12 17.42 16.23 6.80
CA LEU A 12 17.20 15.73 5.45
C LEU A 12 18.11 14.53 5.18
N GLN A 13 19.39 14.63 5.53
CA GLN A 13 20.35 13.54 5.41
C GLN A 13 19.89 12.28 6.14
N GLN A 14 19.44 12.41 7.39
CA GLN A 14 18.91 11.28 8.15
C GLN A 14 17.68 10.67 7.47
N ALA A 15 16.71 11.49 7.03
CA ALA A 15 15.52 10.98 6.35
C ALA A 15 15.85 10.27 5.01
N TYR A 16 16.85 10.79 4.30
CA TYR A 16 17.35 10.23 3.05
C TYR A 16 18.01 8.87 3.27
N GLN A 17 18.88 8.74 4.28
CA GLN A 17 19.50 7.46 4.65
C GLN A 17 18.44 6.41 4.96
N VAL A 18 17.51 6.72 5.88
CA VAL A 18 16.41 5.83 6.25
C VAL A 18 15.61 5.36 5.03
N MET A 19 15.26 6.26 4.11
CA MET A 19 14.51 5.88 2.91
C MET A 19 15.31 4.98 1.98
N ASN A 20 16.63 5.20 1.85
CA ASN A 20 17.47 4.34 1.02
C ASN A 20 17.68 2.97 1.64
N ASP A 21 17.84 2.87 2.96
CA ASP A 21 17.95 1.57 3.64
C ASP A 21 16.66 0.76 3.46
N LEU A 22 15.50 1.40 3.64
CA LEU A 22 14.21 0.76 3.38
C LEU A 22 14.05 0.36 1.91
N LYS A 23 14.44 1.25 0.98
CA LYS A 23 14.37 0.97 -0.47
C LYS A 23 15.26 -0.22 -0.82
N PHE A 24 16.50 -0.23 -0.36
CA PHE A 24 17.45 -1.32 -0.56
C PHE A 24 16.85 -2.63 -0.09
N ALA A 25 16.33 -2.69 1.14
CA ALA A 25 15.70 -3.88 1.70
C ALA A 25 14.52 -4.39 0.84
N THR A 26 13.71 -3.47 0.29
CA THR A 26 12.58 -3.84 -0.57
C THR A 26 13.01 -4.31 -1.96
N GLU A 27 14.06 -3.73 -2.53
CA GLU A 27 14.57 -4.09 -3.86
C GLU A 27 15.33 -5.43 -3.82
N THR A 28 16.12 -5.66 -2.77
CA THR A 28 16.83 -6.92 -2.54
C THR A 28 15.92 -8.01 -1.97
N ARG A 29 14.72 -7.66 -1.51
CA ARG A 29 13.77 -8.54 -0.82
C ARG A 29 14.34 -9.17 0.45
N ASP A 30 15.28 -8.49 1.09
CA ASP A 30 15.88 -8.93 2.34
C ASP A 30 15.03 -8.48 3.52
N TYR A 31 14.12 -9.37 3.94
CA TYR A 31 13.26 -9.12 5.09
C TYR A 31 14.05 -9.01 6.40
N SER A 32 15.12 -9.78 6.56
CA SER A 32 15.98 -9.74 7.75
C SER A 32 16.66 -8.38 7.89
N TYR A 33 17.21 -7.86 6.80
CA TYR A 33 17.79 -6.52 6.74
C TYR A 33 16.75 -5.43 7.03
N LEU A 34 15.54 -5.56 6.47
CA LEU A 34 14.43 -4.64 6.77
C LEU A 34 14.10 -4.63 8.26
N LEU A 35 13.99 -5.81 8.89
CA LEU A 35 13.66 -5.95 10.30
C LEU A 35 14.74 -5.34 11.20
N ALA A 36 16.01 -5.62 10.93
CA ALA A 36 17.15 -5.04 11.64
C ALA A 36 17.14 -3.51 11.52
N THR A 37 16.93 -2.99 10.31
CA THR A 37 16.81 -1.55 10.04
C THR A 37 15.69 -0.93 10.87
N LEU A 38 14.49 -1.52 10.87
CA LEU A 38 13.37 -0.99 11.66
C LEU A 38 13.65 -0.99 13.17
N GLN A 39 14.28 -2.05 13.69
CA GLN A 39 14.65 -2.15 15.10
C GLN A 39 15.65 -1.08 15.52
N ASP A 40 16.66 -0.81 14.71
CA ASP A 40 17.65 0.24 15.02
C ASP A 40 17.03 1.64 14.94
N LEU A 41 16.10 1.86 14.01
CA LEU A 41 15.39 3.13 13.89
C LEU A 41 14.48 3.44 15.08
N LYS A 42 14.16 2.48 15.96
CA LYS A 42 13.45 2.74 17.23
C LYS A 42 14.31 3.55 18.20
N LYS A 43 15.62 3.34 18.19
CA LYS A 43 16.59 3.96 19.12
C LYS A 43 16.95 5.40 18.70
N VAL A 44 16.75 5.73 17.43
CA VAL A 44 17.13 7.03 16.84
C VAL A 44 16.02 8.06 17.01
N ARG A 45 16.36 9.32 17.29
CA ARG A 45 15.38 10.43 17.22
C ARG A 45 15.16 10.81 15.76
N LEU A 46 13.96 10.52 15.25
CA LEU A 46 13.57 10.79 13.86
C LEU A 46 12.58 11.93 13.77
N ASN A 47 12.50 12.55 12.59
CA ASN A 47 11.44 13.51 12.30
C ASN A 47 10.05 12.84 12.38
N LYS A 48 9.01 13.62 12.71
CA LYS A 48 7.65 13.10 12.95
C LYS A 48 7.06 12.36 11.74
N LYS A 49 7.36 12.82 10.51
CA LYS A 49 6.82 12.21 9.28
C LYS A 49 7.45 10.84 9.02
N VAL A 50 8.77 10.72 9.11
CA VAL A 50 9.53 9.48 8.97
C VAL A 50 9.15 8.50 10.07
N ARG A 51 9.02 8.96 11.33
CA ARG A 51 8.53 8.12 12.43
C ARG A 51 7.15 7.53 12.13
N LYS A 52 6.22 8.33 11.59
CA LYS A 52 4.88 7.85 11.21
C LYS A 52 4.95 6.77 10.12
N THR A 53 5.83 6.93 9.12
CA THR A 53 6.04 5.92 8.08
C THR A 53 6.57 4.61 8.67
N ILE A 54 7.58 4.67 9.53
CA ILE A 54 8.16 3.50 10.21
C ILE A 54 7.10 2.77 11.03
N ASN A 55 6.34 3.49 11.86
CA ASN A 55 5.27 2.89 12.65
C ASN A 55 4.19 2.21 11.77
N THR A 56 3.96 2.75 10.56
CA THR A 56 3.04 2.14 9.60
C THR A 56 3.61 0.84 9.04
N LEU A 57 4.89 0.83 8.66
CA LEU A 57 5.58 -0.38 8.20
C LEU A 57 5.59 -1.46 9.29
N GLU A 58 5.89 -1.11 10.53
CA GLU A 58 5.86 -2.04 11.66
C GLU A 58 4.46 -2.61 11.91
N ARG A 59 3.42 -1.76 11.86
CA ARG A 59 2.03 -2.21 12.03
C ARG A 59 1.61 -3.22 10.97
N PHE A 60 2.11 -3.08 9.74
CA PHE A 60 1.76 -3.93 8.61
C PHE A 60 2.88 -4.92 8.25
N LEU A 61 3.82 -5.18 9.17
CA LEU A 61 5.00 -5.99 8.92
C LEU A 61 4.69 -7.39 8.33
N PRO A 62 3.67 -8.13 8.79
CA PRO A 62 3.32 -9.42 8.19
C PRO A 62 2.93 -9.31 6.70
N TYR A 63 2.32 -8.20 6.30
CA TYR A 63 1.97 -7.96 4.89
C TYR A 63 3.17 -7.53 4.07
N VAL A 64 4.10 -6.77 4.67
CA VAL A 64 5.36 -6.39 4.05
C VAL A 64 6.20 -7.64 3.79
N GLU A 65 6.34 -8.53 4.77
CA GLU A 65 7.01 -9.82 4.63
C GLU A 65 6.45 -10.63 3.45
N ASN A 66 5.12 -10.78 3.41
CA ASN A 66 4.44 -11.45 2.29
C ASN A 66 4.74 -10.77 0.94
N ALA A 67 4.76 -9.43 0.90
CA ALA A 67 5.09 -8.68 -0.32
C ALA A 67 6.55 -8.87 -0.78
N LEU A 68 7.48 -9.15 0.14
CA LEU A 68 8.87 -9.47 -0.21
C LEU A 68 9.01 -10.93 -0.68
N ILE A 69 8.26 -11.86 -0.09
CA ILE A 69 8.28 -13.29 -0.44
C ILE A 69 7.65 -13.53 -1.82
N TYR A 70 6.46 -12.98 -2.05
CA TYR A 70 5.67 -13.28 -3.24
C TYR A 70 5.93 -12.28 -4.37
N ARG A 71 6.20 -12.79 -5.58
CA ARG A 71 6.40 -11.96 -6.80
C ARG A 71 5.10 -11.62 -7.52
N VAL A 72 4.02 -11.41 -6.78
CA VAL A 72 2.72 -11.06 -7.37
C VAL A 72 2.73 -9.58 -7.70
N SER A 73 2.52 -9.25 -8.98
CA SER A 73 2.43 -7.85 -9.39
C SER A 73 1.13 -7.22 -8.86
N ASN A 74 1.20 -5.95 -8.45
CA ASN A 74 0.00 -5.16 -8.15
C ASN A 74 -0.81 -4.75 -9.40
N GLY A 75 -0.33 -5.10 -10.59
CA GLY A 75 -0.92 -4.73 -11.89
C GLY A 75 -2.42 -4.99 -12.01
N PRO A 76 -2.95 -6.19 -11.67
CA PRO A 76 -4.38 -6.45 -11.71
C PRO A 76 -5.20 -5.53 -10.78
N THR A 77 -4.75 -5.35 -9.54
CA THR A 77 -5.41 -4.47 -8.55
C THR A 77 -5.38 -3.01 -8.99
N GLU A 78 -4.23 -2.53 -9.48
CA GLU A 78 -4.07 -1.20 -10.03
C GLU A 78 -4.94 -0.98 -11.28
N GLY A 79 -5.00 -1.97 -12.16
CA GLY A 79 -5.85 -1.97 -13.35
C GLY A 79 -7.33 -1.84 -12.98
N MET A 80 -7.80 -2.63 -12.00
CA MET A 80 -9.16 -2.51 -11.48
C MET A 80 -9.42 -1.12 -10.88
N ASN A 81 -8.52 -0.62 -10.04
CA ASN A 81 -8.64 0.70 -9.43
C ASN A 81 -8.68 1.83 -10.47
N ASN A 82 -7.84 1.75 -11.51
CA ASN A 82 -7.82 2.72 -12.60
C ASN A 82 -9.11 2.67 -13.41
N LYS A 83 -9.65 1.48 -13.70
CA LYS A 83 -10.93 1.34 -14.38
C LYS A 83 -12.09 1.89 -13.54
N ILE A 84 -12.11 1.64 -12.23
CA ILE A 84 -13.11 2.21 -11.30
C ILE A 84 -13.03 3.74 -11.29
N LYS A 85 -11.82 4.32 -11.21
CA LYS A 85 -11.61 5.77 -11.29
C LYS A 85 -12.07 6.34 -12.63
N LEU A 86 -11.82 5.63 -13.73
CA LEU A 86 -12.29 6.01 -15.06
C LEU A 86 -13.82 6.04 -15.11
N ILE A 87 -14.51 4.99 -14.63
CA ILE A 87 -15.99 4.94 -14.56
C ILE A 87 -16.53 6.16 -13.80
N LYS A 88 -15.92 6.49 -12.64
CA LYS A 88 -16.32 7.66 -11.85
C LYS A 88 -16.16 8.96 -12.64
N ARG A 89 -15.04 9.13 -13.34
CA ARG A 89 -14.73 10.33 -14.12
C ARG A 89 -15.64 10.49 -15.33
N THR A 90 -15.85 9.42 -16.11
CA THR A 90 -16.72 9.45 -17.31
C THR A 90 -18.19 9.59 -16.97
N GLY A 91 -18.60 9.18 -15.76
CA GLY A 91 -19.94 9.42 -15.23
C GLY A 91 -20.17 10.82 -14.68
N TYR A 92 -19.17 11.72 -14.72
CA TYR A 92 -19.20 13.05 -14.09
C TYR A 92 -19.50 13.04 -12.59
N GLY A 93 -19.11 11.95 -11.92
CA GLY A 93 -19.48 11.70 -10.53
C GLY A 93 -20.86 11.04 -10.39
N TYR A 94 -21.03 10.26 -9.33
CA TYR A 94 -22.28 9.58 -9.03
C TYR A 94 -22.86 10.18 -7.76
N ALA A 95 -24.12 10.65 -7.82
CA ALA A 95 -24.84 11.13 -6.64
C ALA A 95 -25.18 10.00 -5.65
N SER A 96 -25.30 8.76 -6.13
CA SER A 96 -25.60 7.58 -5.32
C SER A 96 -24.49 6.54 -5.45
N PHE A 97 -23.93 6.11 -4.30
CA PHE A 97 -22.99 5.00 -4.26
C PHE A 97 -23.59 3.70 -4.80
N ARG A 98 -24.90 3.48 -4.60
CA ARG A 98 -25.61 2.31 -5.16
C ARG A 98 -25.49 2.26 -6.67
N ASN A 99 -25.70 3.40 -7.35
CA ASN A 99 -25.62 3.49 -8.79
C ASN A 99 -24.17 3.36 -9.29
N PHE A 100 -23.21 3.92 -8.54
CA PHE A 100 -21.78 3.74 -8.84
C PHE A 100 -21.35 2.28 -8.75
N ARG A 101 -21.72 1.60 -7.65
CA ARG A 101 -21.46 0.18 -7.43
C ARG A 101 -22.10 -0.67 -8.53
N ALA A 102 -23.36 -0.41 -8.89
CA ALA A 102 -24.02 -1.13 -9.98
C ALA A 102 -23.25 -0.98 -11.30
N ARG A 103 -22.82 0.24 -11.65
CA ARG A 103 -22.01 0.46 -12.86
C ARG A 103 -20.68 -0.27 -12.83
N ILE A 104 -19.98 -0.29 -11.69
CA ILE A 104 -18.74 -1.05 -11.51
C ILE A 104 -19.00 -2.53 -11.78
N LEU A 105 -19.98 -3.13 -11.11
CA LEU A 105 -20.28 -4.56 -11.26
C LEU A 105 -20.65 -4.92 -12.70
N LEU A 106 -21.45 -4.08 -13.37
CA LEU A 106 -21.78 -4.25 -14.79
C LEU A 106 -20.51 -4.19 -15.67
N GLN A 107 -19.64 -3.20 -15.43
CA GLN A 107 -18.42 -3.01 -16.23
C GLN A 107 -17.43 -4.18 -16.10
N PHE A 108 -17.32 -4.77 -14.91
CA PHE A 108 -16.46 -5.93 -14.67
C PHE A 108 -17.18 -7.27 -14.91
N LYS A 109 -18.44 -7.27 -15.36
CA LYS A 109 -19.27 -8.46 -15.53
C LYS A 109 -19.37 -9.30 -14.24
N LEU A 110 -19.30 -8.65 -13.09
CA LEU A 110 -19.40 -9.25 -11.75
C LEU A 110 -20.84 -9.24 -11.24
N ILE A 111 -21.81 -9.31 -12.15
CA ILE A 111 -23.22 -9.42 -11.77
C ILE A 111 -23.35 -10.73 -11.00
N PHE A 112 -23.88 -10.65 -9.78
CA PHE A 112 -24.14 -11.81 -8.95
C PHE A 112 -25.00 -12.79 -9.74
N LYS A 113 -24.45 -13.97 -10.05
CA LYS A 113 -25.24 -15.13 -10.42
C LYS A 113 -25.57 -15.86 -9.12
N PRO A 114 -26.82 -16.31 -8.90
CA PRO A 114 -27.17 -17.13 -7.74
C PRO A 114 -26.37 -18.45 -7.65
N SER A 115 -25.70 -18.83 -8.74
CA SER A 115 -24.76 -19.96 -8.81
C SER A 115 -23.34 -19.65 -8.31
N ASN A 116 -23.01 -18.40 -8.00
CA ASN A 116 -21.67 -18.07 -7.50
C ASN A 116 -21.60 -18.44 -6.01
N PRO A 117 -20.63 -19.26 -5.60
CA PRO A 117 -20.46 -19.59 -4.18
C PRO A 117 -20.23 -18.31 -3.39
N LEU A 118 -20.78 -18.27 -2.17
CA LEU A 118 -20.50 -17.19 -1.23
C LEU A 118 -18.97 -17.04 -1.09
N PRO A 119 -18.44 -15.81 -1.02
CA PRO A 119 -17.02 -15.62 -0.75
C PRO A 119 -16.66 -16.39 0.52
N ALA A 120 -15.56 -17.15 0.50
CA ALA A 120 -15.13 -17.98 1.64
C ALA A 120 -14.96 -17.16 2.95
N THR A 121 -14.85 -15.84 2.83
CA THR A 121 -14.70 -14.87 3.93
C THR A 121 -16.02 -14.20 4.34
N PHE A 122 -17.18 -14.58 3.79
CA PHE A 122 -18.46 -14.01 4.18
C PHE A 122 -18.93 -14.64 5.50
N GLN A 123 -18.72 -13.93 6.61
CA GLN A 123 -19.46 -14.19 7.85
C GLN A 123 -20.62 -13.21 7.95
N PRO A 124 -21.88 -13.69 8.12
CA PRO A 124 -23.01 -12.80 8.34
C PRO A 124 -22.80 -12.08 9.68
N VAL A 125 -22.88 -10.75 9.66
CA VAL A 125 -22.95 -9.97 10.90
C VAL A 125 -24.30 -10.28 11.52
N ALA A 126 -24.29 -10.89 12.71
CA ALA A 126 -25.51 -11.15 13.48
C ALA A 126 -26.23 -9.81 13.76
N ALA A 127 -27.53 -9.80 13.51
CA ALA A 127 -28.42 -8.66 13.71
C ALA A 127 -28.67 -8.38 15.20
#